data_AF-A0A926W3E5-F1
#
_entry.id   AF-A0A926W3E5-F1
#
_cell.length_a   1.000
_cell.length_b   1.000
_cell.length_c   1.000
_cell.angle_alpha   90.00
_cell.angle_beta   90.00
_cell.angle_gamma   90.00
#
_symmetry.space_group_name_H-M   'P 1'
#
loop_
_entity.id
_entity.type
_entity.pdbx_description
1 polymer ?
#
loop_
_entity_poly.entity_id
_entity_poly.type
_entity_poly.pdbx_seq_one_letter_code
_entity_poly.pdbx_strand_id
1 'polypeptide(L)'
;MSHAEPYNGWLIELVRGQAGYSFRCQHPGQNFVVSDERTYLTHEQALKAARLRADLESVQLALRHFINGRLQLLLLSPAERVALENSLAQCVNAVSDPTYQGYYYG
;
A
#
# COMPACT_ATOMS: atom_id res chain seq x y z
N MET A 1 21.99 -10.77 -5.72
CA MET A 1 20.91 -11.78 -5.81
C MET A 1 19.69 -11.16 -5.15
N SER A 2 18.61 -10.95 -5.90
CA SER A 2 17.32 -10.55 -5.31
C SER A 2 16.59 -11.81 -4.87
N HIS A 3 16.12 -11.84 -3.62
CA HIS A 3 15.24 -12.88 -3.11
C HIS A 3 13.84 -12.27 -3.02
N ALA A 4 12.86 -12.96 -3.60
CA ALA A 4 11.47 -12.59 -3.49
C ALA A 4 10.82 -13.38 -2.35
N GLU A 5 10.21 -12.68 -1.39
CA GLU A 5 9.58 -13.24 -0.20
C GLU A 5 8.06 -12.99 -0.24
N PRO A 6 7.22 -14.01 -0.02
CA PRO A 6 5.78 -13.81 0.12
C PRO A 6 5.43 -13.12 1.45
N TYR A 7 4.52 -12.15 1.42
CA TYR A 7 4.04 -11.41 2.59
C TYR A 7 2.59 -10.96 2.40
N ASN A 8 1.65 -11.42 3.24
CA ASN A 8 0.23 -11.01 3.22
C ASN A 8 -0.43 -11.04 1.83
N GLY A 9 -0.12 -12.05 1.01
CA GLY A 9 -0.63 -12.16 -0.36
C GLY A 9 0.14 -11.36 -1.40
N TRP A 10 1.19 -10.63 -1.01
CA TRP A 10 2.13 -9.96 -1.90
C TRP A 10 3.42 -10.77 -2.07
N LEU A 11 4.12 -10.53 -3.16
CA LEU A 11 5.49 -10.94 -3.39
C LEU A 11 6.40 -9.71 -3.27
N ILE A 12 7.29 -9.72 -2.29
CA ILE A 12 8.24 -8.63 -2.03
C ILE A 12 9.60 -9.03 -2.56
N GLU A 13 10.12 -8.31 -3.55
CA GLU A 13 11.49 -8.43 -4.04
C GLU A 13 12.33 -7.25 -3.53
N LEU A 14 13.49 -7.55 -2.95
CA LEU A 14 14.49 -6.53 -2.61
C LEU A 14 15.62 -6.52 -3.62
N VAL A 15 15.96 -5.33 -4.11
CA VAL A 15 16.99 -5.12 -5.12
C VAL A 15 18.14 -4.35 -4.48
N ARG A 16 19.32 -4.98 -4.43
CA ARG A 16 20.54 -4.33 -3.95
C ARG A 16 21.17 -3.51 -5.07
N GLY A 17 21.32 -2.21 -4.86
CA GLY A 17 22.06 -1.28 -5.71
C GLY A 17 23.39 -0.82 -5.10
N GLN A 18 24.08 0.10 -5.79
CA GLN A 18 25.35 0.65 -5.29
C GLN A 18 25.16 1.55 -4.07
N ALA A 19 24.04 2.29 -4.00
CA ALA A 19 23.75 3.25 -2.93
C ALA A 19 22.93 2.64 -1.76
N GLY A 20 22.54 1.36 -1.84
CA GLY A 20 21.69 0.71 -0.84
C GLY A 20 20.75 -0.31 -1.44
N TYR A 21 19.53 -0.37 -0.94
CA TYR A 21 18.48 -1.32 -1.28
C TYR A 21 17.21 -0.58 -1.73
N SER A 22 16.55 -1.10 -2.75
CA SER A 22 15.19 -0.73 -3.12
C SER A 22 14.29 -1.97 -3.05
N PHE A 23 12.98 -1.78 -3.19
CA PHE A 23 12.02 -2.87 -3.14
C PHE A 23 10.99 -2.81 -4.28
N ARG A 24 10.36 -3.94 -4.54
CA ARG A 24 9.18 -4.09 -5.40
C ARG A 24 8.19 -5.03 -4.73
N CYS A 25 6.93 -4.63 -4.66
CA CYS A 25 5.83 -5.42 -4.13
C CYS A 25 4.88 -5.74 -5.28
N GLN A 26 4.58 -7.00 -5.51
CA GLN A 26 3.64 -7.45 -6.52
C GLN A 26 2.53 -8.28 -5.89
N HIS A 27 1.27 -7.93 -6.13
CA HIS A 27 0.15 -8.76 -5.74
C HIS A 27 -0.23 -9.66 -6.91
N PRO A 28 -0.33 -11.01 -6.77
CA PRO A 28 -0.59 -11.92 -7.88
C PRO A 28 -1.98 -11.74 -8.50
N GLY A 29 -2.93 -11.18 -7.73
CA GLY A 29 -4.25 -10.81 -8.24
C GLY A 29 -4.32 -9.42 -8.90
N GLN A 30 -3.19 -8.71 -9.04
CA GLN A 30 -3.13 -7.37 -9.63
C GLN A 30 -2.00 -7.29 -10.67
N ASN A 31 -2.26 -6.60 -11.78
CA ASN A 31 -1.28 -6.45 -12.86
C ASN A 31 -0.30 -5.28 -12.66
N PHE A 32 -0.09 -4.83 -11.41
CA PHE A 32 0.81 -3.72 -11.10
C PHE A 32 1.85 -4.12 -10.06
N VAL A 33 2.99 -3.46 -10.15
CA VAL A 33 4.08 -3.55 -9.18
C VAL A 33 4.15 -2.22 -8.45
N VAL A 34 4.34 -2.30 -7.13
CA VAL A 34 4.43 -1.14 -6.26
C VAL A 34 5.84 -1.03 -5.72
N SER A 35 6.40 0.16 -5.79
CA SER A 35 7.68 0.51 -5.19
C SER A 35 7.61 1.97 -4.75
N ASP A 36 8.62 2.43 -4.02
CA ASP A 36 8.86 3.86 -3.86
C ASP A 36 10.14 4.27 -4.60
N GLU A 37 10.40 5.57 -4.65
CA GLU A 37 11.59 6.15 -5.28
C GLU A 37 12.80 6.20 -4.32
N ARG A 38 12.67 5.64 -3.12
CA ARG A 38 13.67 5.77 -2.06
C ARG A 38 14.69 4.64 -2.13
N THR A 39 15.93 4.98 -1.78
CA THR A 39 16.98 3.98 -1.53
C THR A 39 17.22 3.89 -0.04
N TYR A 40 17.18 2.68 0.49
CA TYR A 40 17.36 2.36 1.89
C TYR A 40 18.78 1.87 2.15
N LEU A 41 19.39 2.29 3.26
CA LEU A 41 20.79 1.95 3.54
C LEU A 41 20.96 0.47 3.88
N THR A 42 19.96 -0.12 4.56
CA THR A 42 20.01 -1.52 5.00
C THR A 42 18.90 -2.36 4.39
N HIS A 43 19.15 -3.66 4.31
CA HIS A 43 18.15 -4.65 3.89
C HIS A 43 16.90 -4.58 4.80
N GLU A 44 17.08 -4.46 6.11
CA GLU A 44 15.98 -4.42 7.08
C GLU A 44 15.08 -3.19 6.86
N GLN A 45 15.69 -2.03 6.61
CA GLN A 45 14.94 -0.81 6.29
C GLN A 45 14.10 -0.97 5.01
N ALA A 46 14.70 -1.52 3.94
CA ALA A 46 13.98 -1.78 2.70
C ALA A 46 12.84 -2.78 2.89
N LEU A 47 13.07 -3.84 3.69
CA LEU A 47 12.04 -4.84 3.97
C LEU A 47 10.86 -4.27 4.77
N LYS A 48 11.16 -3.45 5.80
CA LYS A 48 10.13 -2.78 6.60
C LYS A 48 9.29 -1.84 5.73
N ALA A 49 9.93 -1.07 4.86
CA ALA A 49 9.24 -0.18 3.91
C ALA A 49 8.40 -0.96 2.90
N ALA A 50 8.92 -2.06 2.36
CA ALA A 50 8.20 -2.91 1.42
C ALA A 50 6.92 -3.52 2.05
N ARG A 51 7.04 -4.04 3.27
CA ARG A 51 5.90 -4.60 4.02
C ARG A 51 4.86 -3.54 4.32
N LEU A 52 5.28 -2.36 4.80
CA LEU A 52 4.38 -1.23 5.01
C LEU A 52 3.66 -0.85 3.72
N ARG A 53 4.36 -0.79 2.59
CA ARG A 53 3.73 -0.46 1.31
C ARG A 53 2.72 -1.52 0.87
N ALA A 54 3.04 -2.81 1.03
CA ALA A 54 2.12 -3.91 0.75
C ALA A 54 0.85 -3.85 1.62
N ASP A 55 0.99 -3.55 2.92
CA ASP A 55 -0.14 -3.40 3.83
C ASP A 55 -1.03 -2.21 3.44
N LEU A 56 -0.41 -1.07 3.10
CA LEU A 56 -1.10 0.13 2.64
C LEU A 56 -1.92 -0.11 1.35
N GLU A 57 -1.32 -0.76 0.36
CA GLU A 57 -2.00 -1.11 -0.90
C GLU A 57 -3.13 -2.13 -0.68
N SER A 58 -2.95 -3.06 0.26
CA SER A 58 -4.00 -4.00 0.65
C SER A 58 -5.21 -3.28 1.24
N VAL A 59 -4.97 -2.30 2.13
CA VAL A 59 -6.03 -1.46 2.70
C VAL A 59 -6.73 -0.66 1.60
N GLN A 60 -5.98 -0.03 0.70
CA GLN A 60 -6.58 0.69 -0.43
C GLN A 60 -7.47 -0.21 -1.29
N LEU A 61 -7.01 -1.41 -1.62
CA LEU A 61 -7.76 -2.37 -2.41
C LEU A 61 -9.04 -2.80 -1.69
N ALA A 62 -8.95 -3.11 -0.39
CA ALA A 62 -10.10 -3.48 0.43
C ALA A 62 -11.14 -2.36 0.49
N LEU A 63 -10.70 -1.10 0.67
CA LEU A 63 -11.59 0.06 0.68
C LEU A 63 -12.27 0.27 -0.69
N ARG A 64 -11.53 0.18 -1.80
CA ARG A 64 -12.11 0.26 -3.15
C ARG A 64 -13.17 -0.83 -3.38
N HIS A 65 -12.89 -2.07 -2.99
CA HIS A 65 -13.86 -3.15 -3.09
C HIS A 65 -15.09 -2.92 -2.20
N PHE A 66 -14.89 -2.38 -1.00
CA PHE A 66 -15.99 -2.03 -0.11
C PHE A 66 -16.90 -0.97 -0.73
N ILE A 67 -16.34 0.12 -1.23
CA ILE A 67 -17.07 1.20 -1.93
C ILE A 67 -17.85 0.64 -3.12
N ASN A 68 -17.19 -0.12 -3.99
CA ASN A 68 -17.77 -0.58 -5.25
C ASN A 68 -18.78 -1.73 -5.08
N GLY A 69 -18.75 -2.47 -3.97
CA GLY A 69 -19.55 -3.69 -3.82
C GLY A 69 -20.54 -3.65 -2.65
N ARG A 70 -20.06 -3.27 -1.46
CA ARG A 70 -20.79 -3.47 -0.19
C ARG A 70 -21.33 -2.20 0.42
N LEU A 71 -20.85 -1.03 0.00
CA LEU A 71 -21.33 0.26 0.50
C LEU A 71 -22.86 0.42 0.33
N GLN A 72 -23.38 -0.11 -0.78
CA GLN A 72 -24.82 -0.11 -1.05
C GLN A 72 -25.65 -0.96 -0.10
N LEU A 73 -25.04 -1.90 0.62
CA LEU A 73 -25.70 -2.75 1.60
C LEU A 73 -25.86 -2.06 2.96
N LEU A 74 -25.21 -0.91 3.16
CA LEU A 74 -25.41 -0.12 4.36
C LEU A 74 -26.68 0.72 4.23
N LEU A 75 -27.45 0.76 5.31
CA LEU A 75 -28.63 1.62 5.47
C LEU A 75 -28.20 3.07 5.77
N LEU A 76 -27.42 3.67 4.86
CA LEU A 76 -26.98 5.06 4.94
C LEU A 76 -27.96 5.95 4.19
N SER A 77 -28.23 7.13 4.75
CA SER A 77 -28.84 8.23 4.00
C SER A 77 -27.93 8.65 2.83
N PRO A 78 -28.49 9.31 1.79
CA PRO A 78 -27.68 9.81 0.68
C PRO A 78 -26.51 10.71 1.12
N ALA A 79 -26.70 11.54 2.16
CA ALA A 79 -25.66 12.42 2.68
C ALA A 79 -24.54 11.65 3.40
N GLU A 80 -24.87 10.66 4.22
CA GLU A 80 -23.88 9.81 4.90
C GLU A 80 -23.08 8.97 3.92
N ARG A 81 -23.72 8.50 2.84
CA ARG A 81 -23.04 7.78 1.76
C ARG A 81 -21.99 8.65 1.08
N VAL A 82 -22.37 9.85 0.65
CA VAL A 82 -21.44 10.79 0.00
C VAL A 82 -20.30 11.18 0.94
N ALA A 83 -20.59 11.42 2.23
CA ALA A 83 -19.56 11.72 3.22
C ALA A 83 -18.56 10.56 3.37
N LEU A 84 -19.05 9.33 3.46
CA LEU A 84 -18.22 8.13 3.59
C LEU A 84 -17.38 7.87 2.33
N GLU A 85 -17.97 7.99 1.14
CA GLU A 85 -17.25 7.88 -0.13
C GLU A 85 -16.09 8.89 -0.22
N ASN A 86 -16.36 10.15 0.15
CA ASN A 86 -15.35 11.21 0.16
C ASN A 86 -14.23 10.92 1.16
N SER A 87 -14.55 10.51 2.40
CA SER A 87 -13.54 10.16 3.40
C SER A 87 -12.68 8.97 2.97
N LEU A 88 -13.29 7.93 2.40
CA LEU A 88 -12.54 6.77 1.92
C LEU A 88 -11.66 7.11 0.71
N ALA A 89 -12.17 7.93 -0.23
CA ALA A 89 -11.37 8.41 -1.34
C ALA A 89 -10.16 9.24 -0.87
N GLN A 90 -10.35 10.09 0.15
CA GLN A 90 -9.26 10.84 0.78
C GLN A 90 -8.23 9.91 1.43
N CYS A 91 -8.66 8.87 2.15
CA CYS A 91 -7.75 7.87 2.72
C CYS A 91 -6.94 7.14 1.64
N VAL A 92 -7.58 6.73 0.54
CA VAL A 92 -6.90 6.08 -0.58
C VAL A 92 -5.86 7.02 -1.22
N ASN A 93 -6.22 8.29 -1.41
CA ASN A 93 -5.32 9.26 -2.03
C ASN A 93 -4.14 9.63 -1.12
N ALA A 94 -4.36 9.79 0.18
CA ALA A 94 -3.30 10.09 1.15
C ALA A 94 -2.22 8.99 1.19
N VAL A 95 -2.62 7.73 1.06
CA VAL A 95 -1.71 6.58 1.04
C VAL A 95 -0.94 6.46 -0.29
N SER A 96 -1.47 7.04 -1.37
CA SER A 96 -0.84 7.03 -2.70
C SER A 96 0.26 8.08 -2.84
N ASP A 97 0.34 9.05 -1.92
CA ASP A 97 1.37 10.08 -1.91
C ASP A 97 2.72 9.49 -1.46
N PRO A 98 3.77 9.51 -2.30
CA PRO A 98 5.11 9.03 -1.95
C PRO A 98 5.79 9.84 -0.82
N THR A 99 5.20 10.97 -0.44
CA THR A 99 5.63 11.80 0.70
C THR A 99 4.91 11.49 2.01
N TYR A 100 3.93 10.56 2.03
CA TYR A 100 3.23 10.18 3.26
C TYR A 100 4.18 9.52 4.26
N GLN A 101 4.82 10.35 5.06
CA GLN A 101 5.57 9.99 6.25
C GLN A 101 4.53 9.69 7.33
N GLY A 102 4.11 8.44 7.45
CA GLY A 102 3.55 7.97 8.71
C GLY A 102 4.62 8.21 9.79
N TYR A 103 4.46 9.27 10.58
CA TYR A 103 5.34 9.56 11.70
C TYR A 103 5.36 8.34 12.63
N TYR A 104 6.48 7.62 12.66
CA TYR A 104 6.75 6.63 13.69
C TYR A 104 8.12 6.95 14.31
N TYR A 105 8.05 7.56 15.49
CA TYR A 105 9.10 7.44 16.50
C TYR A 105 9.15 5.98 16.97
N GLY A 106 10.35 5.43 17.04
CA GLY A 106 10.64 4.09 17.55
C GLY A 106 12.13 3.81 17.44
#